data_AF-A0A167W8N4-F1
#
_entry.id   AF-A0A167W8N4-F1
#
_cell.length_a   1.000
_cell.length_b   1.000
_cell.length_c   1.000
_cell.angle_alpha   90.00
_cell.angle_beta   90.00
_cell.angle_gamma   90.00
#
_symmetry.space_group_name_H-M   'P 1'
#
loop_
_entity.id
_entity.type
_entity.pdbx_description
1 polymer ?
#
loop_
_entity_poly.entity_id
_entity_poly.type
_entity_poly.pdbx_seq_one_letter_code
_entity_poly.pdbx_strand_id
1 'polypeptide(L)' 'MTTAYERTRAVLGARQLLSDLAAAPDDADLGVFRGRARTLLRHFPEPVYFHLSAAMVSGIWADPDAKWYE' A
#
# COMPACT_ATOMS: atom_id res chain seq x y z
N MET A 1 -9.26 -15.12 -6.17
CA MET A 1 -8.85 -15.16 -4.75
C MET A 1 -7.39 -14.75 -4.69
N THR A 2 -7.07 -13.65 -4.00
CA THR A 2 -5.67 -13.15 -3.90
C THR A 2 -4.88 -13.99 -2.91
N THR A 3 -3.69 -14.43 -3.29
CA THR A 3 -2.76 -15.20 -2.45
C THR A 3 -2.00 -14.31 -1.46
N ALA A 4 -1.44 -14.90 -0.40
CA ALA A 4 -0.59 -14.17 0.55
C ALA A 4 0.64 -13.52 -0.13
N TYR A 5 1.19 -14.21 -1.13
CA TYR A 5 2.30 -13.70 -1.95
C TYR A 5 1.91 -12.44 -2.73
N GLU A 6 0.77 -12.47 -3.43
CA GLU A 6 0.26 -11.33 -4.20
C GLU A 6 -0.03 -10.12 -3.31
N ARG A 7 -0.60 -10.32 -2.12
CA ARG A 7 -0.81 -9.25 -1.13
C ARG A 7 0.50 -8.60 -0.71
N THR A 8 1.49 -9.41 -0.39
CA THR A 8 2.82 -8.92 0.02
C THR A 8 3.47 -8.11 -1.11
N ARG A 9 3.40 -8.62 -2.35
CA ARG A 9 3.87 -7.91 -3.55
C ARG A 9 3.12 -6.60 -3.78
N ALA A 10 1.82 -6.56 -3.51
CA ALA A 10 1.02 -5.34 -3.63
C ALA A 10 1.44 -4.26 -2.62
N VAL A 11 1.67 -4.63 -1.35
CA VAL A 11 2.13 -3.69 -0.31
C VAL A 11 3.51 -3.13 -0.63
N LEU A 12 4.48 -4.00 -0.94
CA LEU A 12 5.83 -3.56 -1.31
C LEU A 12 5.83 -2.73 -2.59
N GLY A 13 5.03 -3.14 -3.57
CA GLY A 13 4.87 -2.43 -4.83
C GLY A 13 4.21 -1.06 -4.67
N ALA A 14 3.29 -0.89 -3.72
CA ALA A 14 2.68 0.41 -3.40
C ALA A 14 3.71 1.38 -2.82
N ARG A 15 4.59 0.92 -1.91
CA ARG A 15 5.70 1.75 -1.41
C ARG A 15 6.62 2.21 -2.55
N GLN A 16 6.97 1.30 -3.46
CA GLN A 16 7.80 1.65 -4.61
C GLN A 16 7.08 2.65 -5.52
N LEU A 17 5.80 2.42 -5.82
CA LEU A 17 5.00 3.34 -6.63
C LEU A 17 4.97 4.75 -6.03
N LEU A 18 4.77 4.87 -4.72
CA LEU A 18 4.77 6.16 -4.03
C LEU A 18 6.14 6.84 -4.06
N SER A 19 7.22 6.06 -3.95
CA SER A 19 8.59 6.58 -4.05
C SER A 19 8.88 7.07 -5.46
N ASP A 20 8.49 6.31 -6.49
CA ASP A 20 8.63 6.68 -7.89
C ASP A 20 7.82 7.94 -8.21
N LEU A 21 6.60 8.04 -7.67
CA LEU A 21 5.73 9.21 -7.84
C LEU A 21 6.32 10.46 -7.15
N ALA A 22 6.89 10.32 -5.96
CA ALA A 22 7.50 11.42 -5.24
C ALA A 22 8.79 11.93 -5.90
N ALA A 23 9.49 11.08 -6.66
CA ALA A 23 10.69 11.44 -7.42
C ALA A 23 10.39 11.89 -8.87
N ALA A 24 9.13 11.77 -9.32
CA ALA A 24 8.74 12.11 -10.68
C ALA A 24 8.74 13.64 -10.89
N PRO A 25 9.15 14.12 -12.07
CA PRO A 25 9.02 15.54 -12.41
C PRO A 25 7.53 15.95 -12.52
N ASP A 26 7.25 17.24 -12.39
CA ASP A 26 5.89 17.78 -12.41
C ASP A 26 5.12 17.50 -13.72
N ASP A 27 5.85 17.29 -14.81
CA ASP A 27 5.32 16.97 -16.14
C ASP A 27 5.26 15.47 -16.45
N ALA A 28 5.51 14.61 -15.47
CA ALA A 28 5.50 13.16 -15.66
C ALA A 28 4.14 12.63 -16.13
N ASP A 29 4.16 11.65 -17.05
CA ASP A 29 2.95 10.98 -17.50
C ASP A 29 2.31 10.13 -16.38
N LEU A 30 1.24 10.67 -15.80
CA LEU A 30 0.44 10.02 -14.76
C LEU A 30 -0.24 8.72 -15.23
N GLY A 31 -0.36 8.48 -16.55
CA GLY A 31 -0.96 7.28 -17.11
C GLY A 31 -0.26 6.00 -16.64
N VAL A 32 1.08 6.01 -16.64
CA VAL A 32 1.90 4.88 -16.19
C VAL A 32 1.68 4.58 -14.70
N PHE A 33 1.65 5.62 -13.87
CA PHE A 33 1.40 5.48 -12.42
C PHE A 33 -0.02 4.96 -12.14
N ARG A 34 -1.03 5.44 -12.86
CA ARG A 34 -2.43 4.98 -12.71
C ARG A 34 -2.59 3.51 -13.07
N GLY A 35 -1.97 3.06 -14.17
CA GLY A 35 -2.01 1.66 -14.58
C GLY A 35 -1.42 0.75 -13.52
N ARG A 36 -0.24 1.12 -13.00
CA ARG A 36 0.43 0.37 -11.93
C ARG A 36 -0.37 0.39 -10.62
N ALA A 37 -0.94 1.54 -10.24
CA ALA A 37 -1.79 1.68 -9.07
C ALA A 37 -3.00 0.74 -9.13
N ARG A 38 -3.70 0.67 -10.27
CA ARG A 38 -4.86 -0.24 -10.45
C ARG A 38 -4.48 -1.71 -10.26
N THR A 39 -3.33 -2.12 -10.80
CA THR A 39 -2.84 -3.50 -10.63
C THR A 39 -2.51 -3.80 -9.17
N LEU A 40 -1.85 -2.88 -8.48
CA LEU A 40 -1.51 -3.06 -7.06
C LEU A 40 -2.77 -3.11 -6.19
N LEU A 41 -3.72 -2.20 -6.41
CA LEU A 41 -4.98 -2.13 -5.66
C LEU A 41 -5.85 -3.38 -5.79
N ARG A 42 -5.77 -4.09 -6.93
CA ARG A 42 -6.48 -5.38 -7.12
C ARG A 42 -6.07 -6.44 -6.09
N HIS A 43 -4.82 -6.38 -5.64
CA HIS A 43 -4.25 -7.35 -4.72
C HIS A 43 -3.90 -6.75 -3.35
N PHE A 44 -4.14 -5.45 -3.16
CA PHE A 44 -3.82 -4.77 -1.92
C PHE A 44 -4.71 -5.33 -0.79
N PRO A 45 -4.16 -5.55 0.42
CA PRO A 45 -4.95 -6.09 1.51
C PRO A 45 -6.13 -5.19 1.87
N GLU A 46 -7.26 -5.80 2.20
CA GLU A 46 -8.38 -5.08 2.80
C GLU A 46 -8.00 -4.55 4.20
N PRO A 47 -8.65 -3.47 4.67
CA PRO A 47 -8.38 -2.87 5.99
C PRO A 47 -8.37 -3.87 7.15
N VAL A 48 -9.26 -4.88 7.13
CA VAL A 48 -9.35 -5.91 8.18
C VAL A 48 -8.03 -6.65 8.40
N TYR A 49 -7.23 -6.87 7.35
CA TYR A 49 -5.93 -7.53 7.49
C TYR A 49 -4.92 -6.66 8.22
N PHE A 50 -5.01 -5.33 8.05
CA PHE A 50 -4.17 -4.38 8.77
C PHE A 50 -4.56 -4.32 10.24
N HIS A 51 -5.85 -4.21 10.58
CA HIS A 51 -6.31 -4.25 11.98
C HIS A 51 -5.90 -5.56 12.68
N LEU A 52 -6.09 -6.71 12.04
CA LEU A 52 -5.67 -7.99 12.59
C LEU A 52 -4.15 -8.05 12.80
N SER A 53 -3.36 -7.56 11.84
CA SER A 53 -1.90 -7.52 11.97
C SER A 53 -1.43 -6.59 13.07
N ALA A 54 -2.10 -5.44 13.26
CA ALA A 54 -1.81 -4.48 14.31
C ALA A 54 -2.14 -5.05 15.69
N ALA A 55 -3.25 -5.77 15.82
CA ALA A 55 -3.63 -6.43 17.07
C ALA A 55 -2.66 -7.55 17.47
N MET A 56 -2.15 -8.33 16.49
CA MET A 56 -1.25 -9.45 16.76
C MET A 56 0.22 -9.03 16.90
N VAL A 57 0.64 -7.96 16.22
CA VAL A 57 2.03 -7.51 16.14
C VAL A 57 2.10 -5.99 16.27
N SER A 58 1.64 -5.48 17.40
CA SER A 58 1.52 -4.04 17.70
C SER A 58 2.85 -3.28 17.70
N GLY A 59 3.99 -3.98 17.74
CA GLY A 59 5.32 -3.39 17.58
C GLY A 59 5.75 -3.16 16.13
N ILE A 60 5.00 -3.68 15.15
CA ILE A 60 5.27 -3.48 13.71
C ILE A 60 4.18 -2.64 13.06
N TRP A 61 2.91 -2.93 13.36
CA TRP A 61 1.75 -2.22 12.80
C TRP A 61 0.93 -1.61 13.93
N ALA A 62 0.64 -0.32 13.81
CA ALA A 62 -0.36 0.35 14.65
C ALA A 62 -1.77 0.16 14.09
N ASP A 63 -2.78 0.42 14.90
CA ASP A 63 -4.16 0.46 14.42
C ASP A 63 -4.27 1.50 13.28
N PRO A 64 -4.71 1.12 12.07
CA PRO A 64 -4.79 2.05 10.94
C PRO A 64 -5.78 3.20 11.17
N ASP A 65 -6.71 3.06 12.11
CA ASP A 65 -7.63 4.15 12.51
C ASP A 65 -7.09 4.99 13.68
N ALA A 66 -5.90 4.66 14.20
CA ALA A 66 -5.23 5.51 15.17
C ALA A 66 -4.95 6.88 14.52
N LYS A 67 -5.26 7.95 15.25
CA LYS A 67 -5.02 9.30 14.76
C LYS A 67 -3.53 9.49 14.45
N TRP A 68 -3.24 9.83 13.20
CA TRP A 68 -1.95 10.36 12.80
C TRP A 68 -1.97 11.85 13.14
N TYR A 69 -1.14 12.29 14.11
CA TYR A 69 -0.98 13.64 14.69
C TYR A 69 -1.82 13.97 15.96
N GLU A 70 -1.09 14.25 17.05
CA GLU A 70 -1.21 15.53 17.79
C GLU A 70 -0.43 16.61 17.05
#